data_AF-A0A2D6HZE7-F1
#
_entry.id   AF-A0A2D6HZE7-F1
#
_cell.length_a   1.000
_cell.length_b   1.000
_cell.length_c   1.000
_cell.angle_alpha   90.00
_cell.angle_beta   90.00
_cell.angle_gamma   90.00
#
_symmetry.space_group_name_H-M   'P 1'
#
loop_
_entity.id
_entity.type
_entity.pdbx_description
1 polymer ?
#
loop_
_entity_poly.entity_id
_entity_poly.type
_entity_poly.pdbx_seq_one_letter_code
_entity_poly.pdbx_strand_id
1 'polypeptide(L)'
;MIACPECGEDGDLRRDEADIVCEGCGHRWSSASGVCASCSGTDLVKRPRPLTQFSRGTQLSIVGWVDVDCCVVCDADALDKAVAAGGPLPAGYIPAAREPRVPGAASSDQ
;
A
#
# COMPACT_ATOMS: atom_id res chain seq x y z
N MET A 1 -11.80 6.14 2.46
CA MET A 1 -12.72 5.21 1.77
C MET A 1 -11.83 4.24 1.02
N ILE A 2 -12.06 2.93 1.12
CA ILE A 2 -11.26 1.93 0.37
C ILE A 2 -11.85 1.82 -1.03
N ALA A 3 -11.02 1.89 -2.07
CA ALA A 3 -11.38 1.55 -3.43
C ALA A 3 -10.76 0.20 -3.82
N CYS A 4 -11.40 -0.53 -4.72
CA CYS A 4 -10.83 -1.74 -5.30
C CYS A 4 -9.55 -1.40 -6.08
N PRO A 5 -8.42 -2.08 -5.83
CA PRO A 5 -7.17 -1.80 -6.54
C PRO A 5 -7.21 -2.20 -8.02
N GLU A 6 -8.15 -3.06 -8.43
CA GLU A 6 -8.28 -3.55 -9.80
C GLU A 6 -9.20 -2.66 -10.65
N CYS A 7 -10.37 -2.27 -10.12
CA CYS A 7 -11.37 -1.50 -10.87
C CYS A 7 -11.57 -0.05 -10.40
N GLY A 8 -10.99 0.36 -9.27
CA GLY A 8 -11.07 1.73 -8.76
C GLY A 8 -12.40 2.12 -8.07
N GLU A 9 -13.41 1.24 -8.09
CA GLU A 9 -14.71 1.48 -7.46
C GLU A 9 -14.64 1.28 -5.93
N ASP A 10 -15.40 2.07 -5.16
CA ASP A 10 -15.43 2.04 -3.69
C ASP A 10 -16.77 1.59 -3.08
N GLY A 11 -17.81 1.42 -3.90
CA GLY A 11 -19.17 1.14 -3.44
C GLY A 11 -19.43 -0.31 -3.00
N ASP A 12 -18.71 -1.28 -3.58
CA ASP A 12 -19.05 -2.70 -3.48
C ASP A 12 -17.91 -3.54 -2.90
N LEU A 13 -17.53 -3.27 -1.65
CA LEU A 13 -16.44 -3.99 -0.97
C LEU A 13 -16.95 -4.80 0.24
N ARG A 14 -16.73 -6.12 0.22
CA ARG A 14 -17.04 -7.04 1.31
C ARG A 14 -15.77 -7.44 2.05
N ARG A 15 -15.76 -7.37 3.39
CA ARG A 15 -14.72 -7.97 4.23
C ARG A 15 -15.05 -9.43 4.56
N ASP A 16 -14.05 -10.29 4.50
CA ASP A 16 -14.14 -11.72 4.74
C ASP A 16 -12.94 -12.16 5.61
N GLU A 17 -13.09 -12.04 6.94
CA GLU A 17 -12.06 -12.30 7.97
C GLU A 17 -10.68 -11.69 7.68
N ALA A 18 -9.89 -12.35 6.84
CA ALA A 18 -8.54 -11.97 6.44
C ALA A 18 -8.47 -11.29 5.06
N ASP A 19 -9.55 -11.25 4.28
CA ASP A 19 -9.60 -10.71 2.92
C ASP A 19 -10.65 -9.59 2.75
N ILE A 20 -10.45 -8.77 1.73
CA ILE A 20 -11.42 -7.84 1.17
C ILE A 20 -11.71 -8.31 -0.26
N VAL A 21 -12.98 -8.37 -0.61
CA VAL A 21 -13.47 -8.77 -1.92
C VAL A 21 -14.23 -7.59 -2.52
N CYS A 22 -13.87 -7.18 -3.73
CA CYS A 22 -14.71 -6.30 -4.53
C CYS A 22 -15.82 -7.12 -5.17
N GLU A 23 -17.08 -6.84 -4.83
CA GLU A 23 -18.25 -7.50 -5.41
C GLU A 23 -18.53 -6.97 -6.83
N GLY A 24 -18.00 -5.81 -7.21
CA GLY A 24 -18.12 -5.24 -8.56
C GLY A 24 -17.25 -5.93 -9.63
N CYS A 25 -16.02 -6.32 -9.29
CA CYS A 25 -15.09 -6.97 -10.24
C CYS A 25 -14.57 -8.35 -9.80
N GLY A 26 -14.90 -8.78 -8.59
CA GLY A 26 -14.48 -10.06 -8.00
C GLY A 26 -13.05 -10.08 -7.45
N HIS A 27 -12.29 -8.98 -7.57
CA HIS A 27 -10.91 -8.93 -7.10
C HIS A 27 -10.84 -9.11 -5.58
N ARG A 28 -9.91 -9.94 -5.11
CA ARG A 28 -9.72 -10.28 -3.69
C ARG A 28 -8.31 -9.93 -3.25
N TRP A 29 -8.18 -9.25 -2.12
CA TRP A 29 -6.90 -8.88 -1.53
C TRP A 29 -6.95 -8.98 -0.01
N SER A 30 -5.83 -9.32 0.64
CA SER A 30 -5.84 -9.50 2.08
C SER A 30 -6.04 -8.19 2.85
N SER A 31 -6.95 -8.24 3.82
CA SER A 31 -7.07 -7.27 4.89
C SER A 31 -5.82 -7.36 5.79
N ALA A 32 -5.17 -6.24 6.03
CA ALA A 32 -3.99 -6.23 6.86
C ALA A 32 -4.38 -6.35 8.35
N SER A 33 -3.72 -7.26 9.07
CA SER A 33 -3.94 -7.49 10.49
C SER A 33 -3.11 -6.51 11.33
N GLY A 34 -3.71 -5.41 11.75
CA GLY A 34 -3.05 -4.43 12.62
C GLY A 34 -3.81 -3.11 12.74
N VAL A 35 -3.29 -2.22 13.59
CA VAL A 35 -3.68 -0.81 13.64
C VAL A 35 -2.57 0.03 13.01
N CYS A 36 -2.94 1.13 12.36
CA CYS A 36 -1.97 2.06 11.81
C CYS A 36 -1.11 2.68 12.93
N ALA A 37 0.22 2.58 12.81
CA ALA A 37 1.13 3.23 13.76
C ALA A 37 1.00 4.78 13.79
N SER A 38 0.45 5.39 12.73
CA SER A 38 0.26 6.85 12.64
C SER A 38 -1.08 7.33 13.19
N CYS A 39 -2.21 6.76 12.74
CA CYS A 39 -3.56 7.23 13.09
C CYS A 39 -4.38 6.25 13.94
N SER A 40 -3.80 5.09 14.30
CA SER A 40 -4.49 3.99 15.00
C SER A 40 -5.70 3.39 14.26
N GLY A 41 -5.95 3.78 13.01
CA GLY A 41 -7.02 3.22 12.17
C GLY A 41 -6.78 1.74 11.84
N THR A 42 -7.86 0.98 11.72
CA THR A 42 -7.85 -0.47 11.41
C THR A 42 -8.01 -0.77 9.92
N ASP A 43 -8.30 0.25 9.10
CA ASP A 43 -8.42 0.09 7.66
C ASP A 43 -7.05 0.04 7.01
N LEU A 44 -6.48 -1.16 7.05
CA LEU A 44 -5.20 -1.48 6.44
C LEU A 44 -5.41 -2.41 5.22
N VAL A 45 -4.63 -2.19 4.17
CA VAL A 45 -4.60 -3.01 2.95
C VAL A 45 -3.16 -3.45 2.65
N LYS A 46 -2.98 -4.68 2.16
CA LYS A 46 -1.66 -5.13 1.69
C LYS A 46 -1.36 -4.58 0.29
N ARG A 47 -0.12 -4.16 0.07
CA ARG A 47 0.39 -3.82 -1.26
C ARG A 47 1.76 -4.41 -1.52
N PRO A 48 2.03 -4.90 -2.74
CA PRO A 48 3.35 -5.34 -3.11
C PRO A 48 4.31 -4.16 -3.20
N ARG A 49 5.53 -4.35 -2.70
CA ARG A 49 6.66 -3.42 -2.82
C ARG A 49 7.90 -4.18 -3.29
N PRO A 50 8.66 -3.66 -4.26
CA PRO A 50 9.88 -4.33 -4.69
C PRO A 50 10.97 -4.19 -3.63
N LEU A 51 11.71 -5.28 -3.44
CA LEU A 51 13.01 -5.29 -2.77
C LEU A 51 14.07 -5.03 -3.83
N THR A 52 14.81 -3.93 -3.69
CA THR A 52 15.85 -3.54 -4.65
C THR A 52 17.23 -3.66 -4.02
N GLN A 53 18.19 -4.11 -4.82
CA GLN A 53 19.60 -4.18 -4.45
C GLN A 53 20.45 -3.67 -5.60
N PHE A 54 21.57 -3.01 -5.28
CA PHE A 54 22.58 -2.70 -6.28
C PHE A 54 23.30 -3.99 -6.70
N SER A 55 23.34 -4.25 -8.00
CA SER A 55 24.18 -5.29 -8.58
C SER A 55 25.65 -4.81 -8.63
N ARG A 56 26.56 -5.59 -9.24
CA ARG A 56 27.95 -5.13 -9.42
C ARG A 56 27.96 -3.86 -10.27
N GLY A 57 28.40 -2.75 -9.68
CA GLY A 57 28.40 -1.42 -10.29
C GLY A 57 27.34 -0.51 -9.68
N THR A 58 26.70 0.32 -10.50
CA THR A 58 25.70 1.33 -10.07
C THR A 58 24.27 0.98 -10.48
N GLN A 59 24.05 -0.19 -11.08
CA GLN A 59 22.72 -0.61 -11.53
C GLN A 59 21.87 -1.09 -10.34
N LEU A 60 20.68 -0.51 -10.20
CA LEU A 60 19.65 -0.95 -9.25
C LEU A 60 18.80 -2.05 -9.89
N SER A 61 18.64 -3.18 -9.20
CA SER A 61 17.84 -4.32 -9.65
C SER A 61 16.77 -4.69 -8.63
N ILE A 62 15.60 -5.15 -9.10
CA ILE A 62 14.59 -5.79 -8.25
C ILE A 62 15.05 -7.23 -7.97
N VAL A 63 15.22 -7.59 -6.70
CA VAL A 63 15.65 -8.93 -6.26
C VAL A 63 14.54 -9.73 -5.60
N GLY A 64 13.37 -9.12 -5.38
CA GLY A 64 12.21 -9.78 -4.81
C GLY A 64 11.05 -8.81 -4.56
N TRP A 65 10.00 -9.34 -3.93
CA TRP A 65 8.78 -8.62 -3.58
C TRP A 65 8.42 -8.87 -2.13
N VAL A 66 7.81 -7.88 -1.49
CA VAL A 66 7.25 -8.02 -0.15
C VAL A 66 5.89 -7.33 -0.10
N ASP A 67 4.90 -7.99 0.50
CA ASP A 67 3.63 -7.35 0.83
C ASP A 67 3.77 -6.53 2.11
N VAL A 68 3.35 -5.28 2.04
CA VAL A 68 3.37 -4.36 3.18
C VAL A 68 1.98 -3.85 3.49
N ASP A 69 1.67 -3.72 4.78
CA ASP A 69 0.40 -3.18 5.26
C ASP A 69 0.40 -1.65 5.11
N CYS A 70 -0.62 -1.10 4.47
CA CYS A 70 -0.78 0.33 4.21
C CYS A 70 -2.10 0.83 4.78
N CYS A 71 -2.06 1.96 5.48
CA CYS A 71 -3.26 2.60 5.99
C CYS A 71 -3.94 3.41 4.87
N VAL A 72 -5.22 3.17 4.67
CA VAL A 72 -5.97 3.80 3.57
C VAL A 72 -6.14 5.31 3.75
N VAL A 73 -5.90 5.81 4.96
CA VAL A 73 -5.93 7.24 5.29
C VAL A 73 -4.53 7.83 5.18
N CYS A 74 -3.56 7.28 5.93
CA CYS A 74 -2.22 7.88 5.99
C CYS A 74 -1.37 7.60 4.74
N ASP A 75 -1.62 6.50 4.05
CA ASP A 75 -0.91 6.09 2.83
C ASP A 75 -1.70 6.37 1.55
N ALA A 76 -2.82 7.13 1.62
CA ALA A 76 -3.73 7.39 0.50
C ALA A 76 -3.00 7.83 -0.78
N ASP A 77 -2.16 8.86 -0.71
CA ASP A 77 -1.41 9.36 -1.88
C ASP A 77 -0.53 8.29 -2.54
N ALA A 78 0.09 7.41 -1.76
CA ALA A 78 0.95 6.35 -2.28
C ALA A 78 0.13 5.21 -2.90
N LEU A 79 -1.02 4.90 -2.29
CA LEU A 79 -1.99 3.95 -2.81
C LEU A 79 -2.56 4.42 -4.14
N ASP A 80 -3.01 5.68 -4.22
CA ASP A 80 -3.58 6.28 -5.43
C ASP A 80 -2.56 6.29 -6.57
N LYS A 81 -1.30 6.67 -6.29
CA LYS A 81 -0.21 6.61 -7.28
C LYS A 81 0.06 5.20 -7.77
N ALA A 82 0.05 4.21 -6.87
CA ALA A 82 0.29 2.82 -7.23
C ALA A 82 -0.87 2.25 -8.07
N VAL A 83 -2.12 2.58 -7.74
CA VAL A 83 -3.30 2.21 -8.53
C VAL A 83 -3.27 2.87 -9.90
N ALA A 84 -3.01 4.18 -9.98
CA ALA A 84 -2.92 4.91 -11.24
C ALA A 84 -1.81 4.37 -12.17
N ALA A 85 -0.71 3.89 -11.59
CA ALA A 85 0.38 3.24 -12.33
C ALA A 85 0.11 1.77 -12.67
N GLY A 86 -0.99 1.17 -12.20
CA GLY A 86 -1.30 -0.25 -12.34
C GLY A 86 -0.23 -1.15 -11.71
N GLY A 87 0.43 -0.69 -10.65
CA GLY A 87 1.71 -1.24 -10.22
C GLY A 87 1.93 -1.30 -8.71
N PRO A 88 3.10 -1.80 -8.28
CA PRO A 88 3.46 -1.89 -6.87
C PRO A 88 3.72 -0.51 -6.26
N LEU A 89 3.88 -0.48 -4.95
CA LEU A 89 4.43 0.70 -4.28
C LEU A 89 5.87 0.98 -4.73
N PRO A 90 6.35 2.24 -4.65
CA PRO A 90 7.73 2.57 -4.92
C PRO A 90 8.72 1.76 -4.06
N ALA A 91 9.88 1.45 -4.63
CA ALA A 91 10.99 0.86 -3.88
C ALA A 91 11.35 1.76 -2.68
N GLY A 92 11.58 1.14 -1.53
CA GLY A 92 11.92 1.86 -0.29
C GLY A 92 10.77 2.62 0.40
N TYR A 93 9.55 2.64 -0.16
CA TYR A 93 8.41 3.24 0.52
C TYR A 93 8.15 2.56 1.87
N ILE A 94 8.03 3.36 2.94
CA ILE A 94 7.72 2.90 4.30
C ILE A 94 6.27 3.28 4.61
N PRO A 95 5.36 2.30 4.78
CA PRO A 95 3.97 2.60 5.09
C PRO A 95 3.80 3.20 6.48
N ALA A 96 2.87 4.14 6.58
CA ALA A 96 2.45 4.78 7.83
C ALA A 96 1.83 3.78 8.83
N ALA A 97 1.37 2.63 8.34
CA ALA A 97 0.91 1.54 9.20
C ALA A 97 2.05 0.91 10.02
N ARG A 98 3.28 0.92 9.50
CA ARG A 98 4.45 0.34 10.16
C ARG A 98 5.15 1.34 11.07
N GLU A 99 5.30 2.58 10.60
CA GLU A 99 6.04 3.63 11.31
C GLU A 99 5.21 4.92 11.37
N PRO A 100 5.15 5.61 12.53
CA PRO A 100 4.42 6.87 12.65
C PRO A 100 5.01 7.92 11.70
N ARG A 101 4.16 8.54 10.87
CA ARG A 101 4.57 9.77 10.18
C ARG A 101 4.60 10.90 11.18
N VAL A 102 5.76 11.56 11.29
CA VAL A 102 5.86 12.81 12.04
C VAL A 102 5.00 13.86 11.31
N PRO A 103 3.97 14.44 11.95
CA PRO A 103 3.20 15.51 11.34
C PRO A 103 4.12 16.70 11.11
N GLY A 104 4.42 17.03 9.85
CA GLY A 104 5.26 18.17 9.48
C GLY A 104 6.47 17.87 8.59
N ALA A 105 6.79 16.61 8.30
CA ALA A 105 7.78 16.28 7.28
C ALA A 105 7.13 16.34 5.88
N ALA A 106 6.85 17.54 5.41
CA ALA A 106 6.65 17.79 3.99
C ALA A 106 7.88 17.27 3.22
N SER A 107 7.60 16.55 2.14
CA SER A 107 8.51 16.20 1.05
C SER A 107 9.69 17.16 0.92
N SER A 108 10.88 16.71 1.29
CA SER A 108 12.11 17.25 0.71
C SER A 108 12.42 16.40 -0.52
N ASP A 109 11.85 16.80 -1.65
CA ASP A 109 12.48 16.55 -2.95
C ASP A 109 13.84 17.28 -2.94
N GLN A 110 14.92 16.51 -3.03
CA GLN A 110 16.22 16.95 -3.55
C GLN A 110 16.83 15.80 -4.33
#